data_AF-A0A958M692-F1
#
_entry.id   AF-A0A958M692-F1
#
_cell.length_a   1.000
_cell.length_b   1.000
_cell.length_c   1.000
_cell.angle_alpha   90.00
_cell.angle_beta   90.00
_cell.angle_gamma   90.00
#
_symmetry.space_group_name_H-M   'P 1'
#
loop_
_entity.id
_entity.type
_entity.pdbx_description
1 polymer ?
#
loop_
_entity_poly.entity_id
_entity_poly.type
_entity_poly.pdbx_seq_one_letter_code
_entity_poly.pdbx_strand_id
1 'polypeptide(L)'
;MKHNAKSIRPFIGAKDFDLSRRFYRDLGFSESVISGDMSYFYSDRLGFYLQKAYVKDWVDNTMVFMEVDDTARFWQELVDR
;
A
#
# COMPACT_ATOMS: atom_id res chain seq x y z
N MET A 1 -29.09 -8.85 -4.25
CA MET A 1 -27.91 -9.74 -4.37
C MET A 1 -27.26 -9.93 -3.01
N LYS A 2 -26.84 -11.15 -2.64
CA LYS A 2 -25.97 -11.36 -1.47
C LYS A 2 -24.51 -11.32 -1.95
N HIS A 3 -23.85 -10.16 -1.83
CA HIS A 3 -22.51 -9.94 -2.38
C HIS A 3 -21.38 -10.68 -1.62
N ASN A 4 -21.53 -10.95 -0.32
CA ASN A 4 -20.52 -11.64 0.53
C ASN A 4 -19.06 -11.15 0.35
N ALA A 5 -18.87 -9.87 0.01
CA ALA A 5 -17.56 -9.31 -0.31
C ALA A 5 -16.58 -9.42 0.87
N LYS A 6 -15.33 -9.77 0.59
CA LYS A 6 -14.28 -10.02 1.60
C LYS A 6 -13.21 -8.93 1.65
N SER A 7 -12.95 -8.26 0.52
CA SER A 7 -11.97 -7.18 0.44
C SER A 7 -12.16 -6.39 -0.85
N ILE A 8 -11.77 -5.12 -0.83
CA ILE A 8 -11.49 -4.29 -2.00
C ILE A 8 -10.05 -3.79 -1.87
N ARG A 9 -9.28 -3.84 -2.95
CA ARG A 9 -7.84 -3.52 -2.94
C ARG A 9 -7.55 -2.61 -4.12
N PRO A 10 -7.14 -1.35 -3.88
CA PRO A 10 -6.76 -0.48 -4.97
C PRO A 10 -5.46 -0.95 -5.60
N PHE A 11 -5.26 -0.56 -6.85
CA PHE A 11 -3.95 -0.56 -7.48
C PHE A 11 -3.38 0.85 -7.36
N ILE A 12 -2.09 0.95 -7.07
CA ILE A 12 -1.35 2.21 -6.94
C ILE A 12 -0.17 2.14 -7.90
N GLY A 13 -0.04 3.15 -8.74
CA GLY A 13 1.12 3.29 -9.63
C GLY A 13 2.32 3.89 -8.91
N ALA A 14 3.53 3.54 -9.34
CA ALA A 14 4.78 4.02 -8.77
C ALA A 14 5.65 4.69 -9.84
N LYS A 15 6.13 5.92 -9.56
CA LYS A 15 7.13 6.61 -10.38
C LYS A 15 8.50 5.94 -10.30
N ASP A 16 8.89 5.55 -9.10
CA ASP A 16 10.05 4.70 -8.83
C ASP A 16 9.55 3.51 -8.00
N PHE A 17 9.45 2.36 -8.66
CA PHE A 17 8.87 1.16 -8.07
C PHE A 17 9.70 0.65 -6.89
N ASP A 18 11.02 0.58 -7.02
CA ASP A 18 11.87 0.05 -5.95
C ASP A 18 11.94 1.00 -4.75
N LEU A 19 11.88 2.31 -4.99
CA LEU A 19 11.73 3.29 -3.91
C LEU A 19 10.41 3.14 -3.18
N SER A 20 9.29 3.08 -3.91
CA SER A 20 7.97 2.87 -3.31
C SER A 20 7.90 1.55 -2.54
N ARG A 21 8.51 0.47 -3.05
CA ARG A 21 8.58 -0.81 -2.34
C ARG A 21 9.34 -0.73 -1.01
N ARG A 22 10.44 0.03 -0.97
CA ARG A 22 11.16 0.29 0.30
C ARG A 22 10.29 1.10 1.25
N PHE A 23 9.74 2.21 0.77
CA PHE A 23 8.86 3.09 1.55
C PHE A 23 7.73 2.34 2.25
N TYR A 24 6.98 1.49 1.54
CA TYR A 24 5.86 0.77 2.16
C TYR A 24 6.30 -0.31 3.15
N ARG A 25 7.47 -0.94 2.96
CA ARG A 25 8.04 -1.87 3.97
C ARG A 25 8.46 -1.12 5.23
N ASP A 26 9.10 0.03 5.05
CA ASP A 26 9.52 0.89 6.17
C ASP A 26 8.30 1.39 6.95
N LEU A 27 7.20 1.72 6.25
CA LEU A 27 5.89 2.06 6.82
C LEU A 27 5.19 0.91 7.55
N GLY A 28 5.77 -0.31 7.54
CA GLY A 28 5.27 -1.45 8.30
C GLY A 28 4.41 -2.45 7.51
N PHE A 29 4.23 -2.26 6.21
CA PHE A 29 3.52 -3.25 5.39
C PHE A 29 4.41 -4.46 5.11
N SER A 30 3.79 -5.63 5.11
CA SER A 30 4.39 -6.83 4.53
C SER A 30 4.27 -6.80 3.01
N GLU A 31 5.33 -7.22 2.33
CA GLU A 31 5.35 -7.31 0.86
C GLU A 31 5.24 -8.77 0.41
N SER A 32 4.36 -9.03 -0.55
CA SER A 32 4.33 -10.25 -1.34
C SER A 32 4.63 -9.91 -2.80
N VAL A 33 5.80 -10.31 -3.29
CA VAL A 33 6.21 -10.05 -4.68
C VAL A 33 5.40 -10.95 -5.61
N ILE A 34 4.66 -10.35 -6.55
CA ILE A 34 3.84 -11.09 -7.52
C ILE A 34 4.62 -11.30 -8.82
N SER A 35 5.33 -10.27 -9.27
CA SER A 35 6.20 -10.29 -10.45
C SER A 35 7.27 -9.20 -10.36
N GLY A 36 8.12 -9.07 -11.37
CA GLY A 36 9.11 -7.98 -11.45
C GLY A 36 8.50 -6.57 -11.48
N ASP A 37 7.22 -6.46 -11.85
CA ASP A 37 6.53 -5.17 -12.05
C ASP A 37 5.34 -4.98 -11.11
N MET A 38 5.10 -5.91 -10.18
CA MET A 38 3.95 -5.84 -9.27
C MET A 38 4.23 -6.51 -7.92
N SER A 39 3.78 -5.86 -6.85
CA SER A 39 3.84 -6.40 -5.49
C SER A 39 2.55 -6.10 -4.74
N TYR A 40 2.14 -7.03 -3.87
CA TYR A 40 1.00 -6.84 -2.97
C TYR A 40 1.51 -6.43 -1.59
N PHE A 41 1.05 -5.28 -1.12
CA PHE A 41 1.36 -4.76 0.22
C PHE A 41 0.17 -4.94 1.13
N TYR A 42 0.40 -5.41 2.36
CA TYR A 42 -0.67 -5.64 3.32
C TYR A 42 -0.27 -5.45 4.78
N SER A 43 -1.27 -5.08 5.57
CA SER A 43 -1.27 -5.08 7.03
C SER A 43 -2.53 -5.81 7.48
N ASP A 44 -2.35 -7.00 8.05
CA ASP A 44 -3.43 -7.96 8.30
C ASP A 44 -4.32 -8.18 7.06
N ARG A 45 -5.59 -7.75 7.10
CA ARG A 45 -6.57 -7.91 6.02
C ARG A 45 -6.61 -6.73 5.04
N LEU A 46 -5.97 -5.62 5.37
CA LEU A 46 -5.93 -4.40 4.57
C LEU A 46 -4.74 -4.45 3.62
N GLY A 47 -4.92 -4.03 2.38
CA GLY A 47 -3.82 -4.03 1.43
C GLY A 47 -4.15 -3.43 0.08
N PHE A 48 -3.11 -3.25 -0.71
CA PHE A 48 -3.17 -2.69 -2.05
C PHE A 48 -2.08 -3.32 -2.93
N TYR A 49 -2.26 -3.21 -4.24
CA TYR A 49 -1.25 -3.62 -5.20
C TYR A 49 -0.42 -2.40 -5.61
N LEU A 50 0.89 -2.52 -5.54
CA LEU A 50 1.83 -1.57 -6.12
C LEU A 50 2.25 -2.05 -7.50
N GLN A 51 2.18 -1.19 -8.50
CA GLN A 51 2.59 -1.48 -9.87
C GLN A 51 3.77 -0.59 -10.30
N LYS A 52 4.69 -1.15 -11.09
CA LYS A 52 5.74 -0.41 -11.81
C LYS A 52 5.16 0.30 -13.04
N ALA A 53 4.16 1.15 -12.78
CA ALA A 53 3.44 1.91 -13.79
C ALA A 53 3.19 3.33 -13.26
N TYR A 54 3.67 4.33 -13.99
CA TYR A 54 3.43 5.73 -13.65
C TYR A 54 2.62 6.40 -14.75
N VAL A 55 1.31 6.45 -14.54
CA VAL A 55 0.40 7.29 -15.33
C VAL A 55 0.07 8.50 -14.46
N LYS A 56 0.65 9.66 -14.81
CA LYS A 56 0.60 10.87 -13.99
C LYS A 56 -0.81 11.23 -13.54
N ASP A 57 -1.77 11.28 -14.46
CA ASP A 57 -3.15 11.68 -14.14
C ASP A 57 -3.85 10.70 -13.20
N TRP A 58 -3.45 9.42 -13.21
CA TRP A 58 -3.98 8.44 -12.27
C TRP A 58 -3.28 8.54 -10.92
N VAL A 59 -1.94 8.52 -10.89
CA VAL A 59 -1.15 8.49 -9.66
C VAL A 59 -1.32 9.79 -8.87
N ASP A 60 -1.26 10.93 -9.53
CA ASP A 60 -1.35 12.24 -8.89
C ASP A 60 -2.77 12.55 -8.38
N ASN A 61 -3.79 11.80 -8.81
CA ASN A 61 -5.18 11.94 -8.36
C ASN A 61 -5.69 10.75 -7.52
N THR A 62 -4.83 9.77 -7.21
CA THR A 62 -5.21 8.63 -6.36
C THR A 62 -4.94 8.95 -4.90
N MET A 63 -5.98 8.89 -4.07
CA MET A 63 -5.86 8.99 -2.62
C MET A 63 -6.24 7.66 -1.99
N VAL A 64 -5.42 7.17 -1.06
CA VAL A 64 -5.72 6.02 -0.22
C VAL A 64 -5.62 6.46 1.23
N PHE A 65 -6.70 6.22 1.98
CA PHE A 65 -6.78 6.55 3.40
C PHE A 65 -6.64 5.28 4.23
N MET A 66 -5.73 5.28 5.19
CA MET A 66 -5.55 4.22 6.16
C MET A 66 -5.85 4.78 7.55
N GLU A 67 -6.87 4.21 8.20
CA GLU A 67 -7.17 4.49 9.59
C GLU A 67 -6.34 3.56 10.49
N VAL A 68 -5.85 4.10 11.60
CA VAL A 68 -5.19 3.37 12.68
C VAL A 68 -5.91 3.67 13.99
N ASP A 69 -5.81 2.75 14.95
CA ASP A 69 -6.41 2.86 16.29
C ASP A 69 -5.90 4.07 17.06
N ASP A 70 -4.60 4.36 16.98
CA ASP A 70 -3.94 5.48 17.65
C ASP A 70 -2.78 5.99 16.78
N THR A 71 -2.89 7.23 16.30
CA THR A 71 -1.90 7.85 15.42
C THR A 71 -0.60 8.21 16.14
N ALA A 72 -0.65 8.50 17.45
CA ALA A 72 0.55 8.80 18.24
C ALA A 72 1.35 7.53 18.50
N ARG A 73 0.69 6.43 18.86
CA ARG A 73 1.31 5.10 18.98
C ARG A 73 1.95 4.68 17.66
N PHE A 74 1.19 4.76 16.55
CA PHE A 74 1.68 4.39 15.23
C PHE A 74 2.91 5.20 14.81
N TRP A 75 2.89 6.52 15.04
CA TRP A 75 4.03 7.38 14.73
C TRP A 75 5.27 7.01 15.55
N GLN A 76 5.12 6.77 16.86
CA GLN A 76 6.23 6.37 17.73
C GLN A 76 6.87 5.07 17.26
N GLU A 77 6.07 4.04 16.95
CA GLU A 77 6.56 2.77 16.42
C GLU A 77 7.26 2.91 15.06
N LEU A 78 6.83 3.86 14.23
CA LEU A 78 7.43 4.12 12.93
C LEU A 78 8.82 4.76 13.04
N VAL A 79 9.02 5.68 13.98
CA VAL A 79 10.29 6.42 14.14
C VAL A 79 11.32 5.69 15.01
N ASP A 80 10.89 4.75 15.84
CA ASP A 80 11.77 3.94 16.69
C ASP A 80 12.38 2.71 15.97
N ARG A 81 11.96 2.46 14.73
CA ARG A 81 12.50 1.41 13.84
C ARG A 81 13.82 1.82 13.21
#